data_AF-A0A2D9HS69-F1
#
_entry.id   AF-A0A2D9HS69-F1
#
_cell.length_a   1.000
_cell.length_b   1.000
_cell.length_c   1.000
_cell.angle_alpha   90.00
_cell.angle_beta   90.00
_cell.angle_gamma   90.00
#
_symmetry.space_group_name_H-M   'P 1'
#
loop_
_entity.id
_entity.type
_entity.pdbx_description
1 polymer ?
#
loop_
_entity_poly.entity_id
_entity_poly.type
_entity_poly.pdbx_seq_one_letter_code
_entity_poly.pdbx_strand_id
1 'polypeptide(L)' 'MELKRVALIAHDGKKDDLVDFVKAHLAWFKTLELVGTGTTGGRVAELGLSVRRLASG' A
#
# COMPACT_ATOMS: atom_id res chain seq x y z
N MET A 1 20.20 9.04 0.38
CA MET A 1 19.77 7.65 0.58
C MET A 1 18.52 7.44 -0.24
N GLU A 2 18.51 6.45 -1.12
CA GLU A 2 17.41 6.21 -2.05
C GLU A 2 16.28 5.48 -1.31
N LEU A 3 15.11 6.10 -1.22
CA LEU A 3 13.92 5.48 -0.64
C LEU A 3 13.40 4.46 -1.65
N LYS A 4 13.35 3.19 -1.24
CA LYS A 4 12.82 2.13 -2.10
C LYS A 4 11.32 2.34 -2.25
N ARG A 5 10.85 2.28 -3.49
CA ARG A 5 9.45 2.53 -3.86
C ARG A 5 8.76 1.19 -4.15
N VAL A 6 7.62 0.93 -3.51
CA VAL A 6 6.90 -0.35 -3.57
C VAL A 6 5.49 -0.13 -4.10
N ALA A 7 5.14 -0.89 -5.14
CA ALA A 7 3.80 -0.90 -5.71
C ALA A 7 2.90 -1.95 -5.05
N LEU A 8 1.72 -1.51 -4.61
CA LEU A 8 0.69 -2.29 -3.93
C LEU A 8 -0.46 -2.54 -4.90
N ILE A 9 -0.51 -3.75 -5.45
CA ILE A 9 -1.51 -4.19 -6.43
C ILE A 9 -2.13 -5.48 -5.90
N ALA A 10 -3.45 -5.50 -5.78
CA ALA A 10 -4.21 -6.66 -5.34
C ALA A 10 -5.54 -6.73 -6.10
N HIS A 11 -5.92 -7.94 -6.50
CA HIS A 11 -7.28 -8.25 -6.96
C HIS A 11 -8.27 -8.13 -5.80
N ASP A 12 -9.55 -7.96 -6.11
CA ASP A 12 -10.59 -7.66 -5.11
C ASP A 12 -10.59 -8.63 -3.92
N GLY A 13 -10.54 -9.94 -4.20
CA GLY A 13 -10.48 -10.99 -3.16
C GLY A 13 -9.15 -11.09 -2.39
N LYS A 14 -8.13 -10.29 -2.73
CA LYS A 14 -6.82 -10.25 -2.05
C LYS A 14 -6.50 -8.89 -1.43
N LYS A 15 -7.41 -7.91 -1.52
CA LYS A 15 -7.18 -6.58 -0.95
C LYS A 15 -7.09 -6.63 0.58
N ASP A 16 -7.95 -7.40 1.23
CA ASP A 16 -7.92 -7.59 2.69
C ASP A 16 -6.63 -8.27 3.14
N ASP A 17 -6.20 -9.32 2.43
CA ASP A 17 -4.96 -10.05 2.71
C ASP A 17 -3.73 -9.13 2.59
N LEU A 18 -3.71 -8.27 1.56
CA LEU A 18 -2.66 -7.26 1.38
C LEU A 18 -2.66 -6.24 2.54
N VAL A 19 -3.84 -5.79 2.97
CA VAL A 19 -3.96 -4.84 4.08
C VAL A 19 -3.44 -5.47 5.37
N ASP A 20 -3.77 -6.73 5.64
CA ASP A 20 -3.27 -7.45 6.81
C ASP A 20 -1.75 -7.65 6.76
N PHE A 21 -1.21 -8.01 5.59
CA PHE A 21 0.24 -8.10 5.36
C PHE A 21 0.96 -6.78 5.62
N VAL A 22 0.39 -5.67 5.14
CA VAL A 22 0.96 -4.33 5.35
C VAL A 22 0.85 -3.93 6.82
N LYS A 23 -0.26 -4.28 7.49
CA LYS A 23 -0.46 -4.04 8.92
C LYS A 23 0.57 -4.79 9.77
N ALA A 24 0.83 -6.06 9.46
CA ALA A 24 1.85 -6.88 10.13
C ALA A 24 3.26 -6.29 9.97
N HIS A 25 3.55 -5.64 8.83
CA HIS A 25 4.86 -5.06 8.53
C HIS A 25 4.89 -3.52 8.51
N LEU A 26 3.98 -2.87 9.24
CA LEU A 26 3.76 -1.41 9.22
C LEU A 26 5.06 -0.60 9.40
N ALA A 27 5.94 -1.02 10.31
CA ALA A 27 7.20 -0.34 10.58
C ALA A 27 8.15 -0.34 9.36
N TRP A 28 8.18 -1.44 8.60
CA TRP A 28 8.98 -1.54 7.37
C TRP A 28 8.37 -0.68 6.27
N PHE A 29 7.06 -0.78 6.07
CA PHE A 29 6.31 0.01 5.09
C PHE A 29 6.40 1.52 5.32
N LYS A 30 6.51 1.98 6.57
CA LYS A 30 6.73 3.40 6.91
C LYS A 30 8.07 3.97 6.42
N THR A 31 9.05 3.11 6.15
CA THR A 31 10.37 3.53 5.65
C THR A 31 10.46 3.57 4.12
N LEU A 32 9.36 3.24 3.44
CA LEU A 32 9.30 3.07 1.98
C LEU A 32 8.34 4.08 1.37
N GLU A 33 8.54 4.37 0.09
CA GLU A 33 7.54 5.10 -0.70
C GLU A 33 6.51 4.11 -1.26
N LEU A 34 5.25 4.23 -0.87
CA LEU A 34 4.20 3.32 -1.31
C LEU A 34 3.41 3.91 -2.47
N VAL A 35 3.12 3.10 -3.48
CA VAL A 35 2.29 3.47 -4.62
C VAL A 35 1.23 2.39 -4.83
N GLY A 36 -0.02 2.75 -5.13
CA GLY A 36 -1.08 1.77 -5.33
C GLY A 36 -2.23 2.31 -6.17
N THR A 37 -3.05 1.43 -6.72
CA THR A 37 -4.27 1.81 -7.47
C THR A 37 -5.35 2.31 -6.51
N GLY A 38 -6.34 3.06 -7.02
CA GLY A 38 -7.31 3.79 -6.22
C GLY A 38 -7.92 3.01 -5.04
N THR A 39 -8.41 1.79 -5.26
CA THR A 39 -9.06 0.99 -4.21
C THR A 39 -8.05 0.40 -3.22
N THR A 40 -6.96 -0.18 -3.71
CA THR A 40 -5.95 -0.86 -2.89
C THR A 40 -5.13 0.13 -2.07
N GLY A 41 -4.68 1.22 -2.71
CA GLY A 41 -3.96 2.29 -2.05
C GLY A 41 -4.82 3.08 -1.06
N GLY A 42 -6.14 3.17 -1.31
CA GLY A 42 -7.09 3.72 -0.35
C GLY A 42 -7.11 2.94 0.96
N ARG A 43 -7.30 1.62 0.89
CA ARG A 43 -7.33 0.76 2.09
C ARG A 43 -6.02 0.77 2.87
N VAL A 44 -4.88 0.77 2.19
CA VAL A 44 -3.57 0.82 2.86
C VAL A 44 -3.30 2.19 3.48
N ALA A 45 -3.80 3.28 2.88
CA ALA A 45 -3.69 4.61 3.47
C ALA A 45 -4.47 4.74 4.80
N GLU A 46 -5.55 3.97 4.98
CA GLU A 46 -6.28 3.92 6.26
C GLU A 46 -5.45 3.34 7.42
N LEU A 47 -4.37 2.60 7.12
CA LEU A 47 -3.42 2.12 8.13
C LEU A 47 -2.46 3.22 8.62
N GLY A 48 -2.62 4.47 8.17
CA GLY A 48 -1.74 5.59 8.51
C GLY A 48 -0.43 5.58 7.73
N LEU A 49 -0.43 4.98 6.53
CA LEU A 49 0.70 4.95 5.62
C LEU A 49 0.55 5.97 4.49
N SER A 50 1.66 6.59 4.08
CA SER A 50 1.67 7.53 2.96
C SER A 50 1.72 6.76 1.64
N VAL A 51 0.56 6.56 1.01
CA VAL A 51 0.43 5.83 -0.26
C VAL A 51 0.05 6.80 -1.39
N ARG A 52 0.90 6.84 -2.42
CA ARG A 52 0.62 7.55 -3.67
C ARG A 52 -0.41 6.76 -4.48
N ARG A 53 -1.62 7.31 -4.59
CA ARG A 53 -2.71 6.70 -5.38
C ARG A 53 -2.55 7.03 -6.86
N LEU A 54 -2.58 6.00 -7.69
CA LEU A 54 -2.64 6.11 -9.15
C LEU A 54 -4.09 5.91 -9.63
N ALA A 55 -4.42 6.49 -10.78
CA ALA A 55 -5.71 6.30 -11.42
C ALA A 55 -5.96 4.80 -11.63
N SER A 56 -7.08 4.29 -11.12
CA SER A 56 -7.51 2.92 -11.37
C SER A 56 -8.16 2.91 -12.75
N GLY A 57 -7.50 2.27 -13.72
CA GLY A 57 -8.13 1.88 -14.98
C GLY A 57 -9.08 0.71 -14.77
#